data_AF-A0A5E4IRL9-F1
#
_entry.id   AF-A0A5E4IRL9-F1
#
_cell.length_a   1.000
_cell.length_b   1.000
_cell.length_c   1.000
_cell.angle_alpha   90.00
_cell.angle_beta   90.00
_cell.angle_gamma   90.00
#
_symmetry.space_group_name_H-M   'P 1'
#
loop_
_entity.id
_entity.type
_entity.pdbx_description
1 polymer ?
#
loop_
_entity_poly.entity_id
_entity_poly.type
_entity_poly.pdbx_seq_one_letter_code
_entity_poly.pdbx_strand_id
1 'polypeptide(L)'
;MSEEKKKEGKNWTETVLLVVVFAVVFAAMFFLSKGAGQKETTIDGLRIIFAGNAKEELAGALASHTIVVEERLVNASDPRNSAVAVMAAEAAHSLYVSNKTVYVYGVVDGVPTINCNANTTNCTGAQVVVEISNCDCVRVSDRIYVSGGTDFMLRNAQKVGSLFAYVLSEN
;
A
#
# COMPACT_ATOMS: atom_id res chain seq x y z
N MET A 1 50.54 28.58 -39.16
CA MET A 1 49.07 28.59 -39.31
C MET A 1 48.62 27.15 -39.46
N SER A 2 48.11 26.54 -38.40
CA SER A 2 46.73 26.69 -37.91
C SER A 2 45.82 25.77 -38.70
N GLU A 3 45.62 24.53 -38.24
CA GLU A 3 44.32 23.84 -38.27
C GLU A 3 44.35 22.41 -37.71
N GLU A 4 45.46 21.66 -37.82
CA GLU A 4 45.45 20.24 -37.40
C GLU A 4 45.53 20.02 -35.89
N LYS A 5 46.35 20.78 -35.15
CA LYS A 5 46.44 20.64 -33.68
C LYS A 5 45.18 21.10 -32.91
N LYS A 6 44.21 21.71 -33.61
CA LYS A 6 42.96 22.18 -32.99
C LYS A 6 41.85 21.11 -33.00
N LYS A 7 41.96 20.07 -33.83
CA LYS A 7 40.93 19.02 -33.97
C LYS A 7 41.05 17.90 -32.93
N GLU A 8 42.27 17.54 -32.52
CA GLU A 8 42.48 16.47 -31.53
C GLU A 8 42.03 16.85 -30.11
N GLY A 9 42.32 18.08 -29.66
CA GLY A 9 41.92 18.54 -28.33
C GLY A 9 40.41 18.75 -28.17
N LYS A 10 39.71 19.08 -29.28
CA LYS A 10 38.26 19.27 -29.31
C LYS A 10 37.51 17.93 -29.23
N ASN A 11 37.96 16.93 -30.00
CA ASN A 11 37.37 15.60 -29.97
C ASN A 11 37.60 14.90 -28.62
N TRP A 12 38.76 15.06 -27.99
CA TRP A 12 39.03 14.42 -26.71
C TRP A 12 38.17 15.01 -25.59
N THR A 13 38.02 16.34 -25.56
CA THR A 13 37.15 17.01 -24.58
C THR A 13 35.67 16.72 -24.82
N GLU A 14 35.18 16.69 -26.07
CA GLU A 14 33.81 16.26 -26.38
C GLU A 14 33.55 14.80 -26.02
N THR A 15 34.51 13.90 -26.29
CA THR A 15 34.38 12.47 -25.97
C THR A 15 34.34 12.25 -24.46
N VAL A 16 35.23 12.91 -23.70
CA VAL A 16 35.22 12.84 -22.23
C VAL A 16 33.93 13.44 -21.66
N LEU A 17 33.46 14.57 -22.20
CA LEU A 17 32.21 15.18 -21.78
C LEU A 17 31.02 14.24 -22.05
N LEU A 18 30.97 13.61 -23.22
CA LEU A 18 29.94 12.62 -23.56
C LEU A 18 29.97 11.42 -22.62
N VAL A 19 31.14 10.87 -22.31
CA VAL A 19 31.28 9.74 -21.38
C VAL A 19 30.84 10.12 -19.96
N VAL A 20 31.20 11.31 -19.48
CA VAL A 20 30.78 11.81 -18.16
C VAL A 20 29.28 12.04 -18.12
N VAL A 21 28.70 12.68 -19.14
CA VAL A 21 27.25 12.89 -19.23
C VAL A 21 26.52 11.55 -19.29
N PHE A 22 27.01 10.60 -20.09
CA PHE A 22 26.42 9.27 -20.18
C PHE A 22 26.51 8.51 -18.85
N ALA A 23 27.64 8.58 -18.15
CA ALA A 23 27.80 7.98 -16.83
C ALA A 23 26.88 8.62 -15.78
N VAL A 24 26.70 9.94 -15.80
CA VAL A 24 25.78 10.66 -14.91
C VAL A 24 24.32 10.29 -15.20
N VAL A 25 23.92 10.25 -16.47
CA VAL A 25 22.58 9.85 -16.89
C VAL A 25 22.32 8.37 -16.55
N PHE A 26 23.30 7.49 -16.77
CA PHE A 26 23.19 6.07 -16.43
C PHE A 26 23.13 5.86 -14.92
N ALA A 27 23.93 6.58 -14.13
CA ALA A 27 23.84 6.57 -12.68
C ALA A 27 22.47 7.07 -12.21
N ALA A 28 21.97 8.18 -12.76
CA ALA A 28 20.64 8.70 -12.45
C ALA A 28 19.54 7.68 -12.79
N MET A 29 19.58 7.06 -13.97
CA MET A 29 18.65 6.00 -14.35
C MET A 29 18.78 4.75 -13.45
N PHE A 30 19.98 4.37 -13.07
CA PHE A 30 20.23 3.25 -12.16
C PHE A 30 19.68 3.52 -10.76
N PHE A 31 19.90 4.72 -10.21
CA PHE A 31 19.34 5.13 -8.92
C PHE A 31 17.81 5.28 -8.98
N LEU A 32 17.25 5.80 -10.07
CA LEU A 32 15.80 5.82 -10.30
C LEU A 32 15.23 4.40 -10.40
N SER A 33 15.94 3.47 -11.04
CA SER A 33 15.50 2.07 -11.16
C SER A 33 15.57 1.30 -9.82
N LYS A 34 16.50 1.66 -8.92
CA LYS A 34 16.60 1.06 -7.58
C LYS A 34 15.69 1.72 -6.53
N GLY A 35 15.20 2.93 -6.79
CA GLY A 35 14.48 3.75 -5.80
C GLY A 35 12.99 3.49 -5.63
N ALA A 36 12.36 2.62 -6.43
CA ALA A 36 10.90 2.50 -6.41
C ALA A 36 10.36 1.09 -6.71
N GLY A 37 11.09 0.03 -6.32
CA GLY A 37 10.57 -1.33 -6.43
C GLY A 37 9.71 -1.67 -5.22
N GLN A 38 8.41 -1.91 -5.42
CA GLN A 38 7.62 -2.61 -4.41
C GLN A 38 8.27 -3.98 -4.14
N LYS A 39 8.44 -4.30 -2.87
CA LYS A 39 8.93 -5.57 -2.36
C LYS A 39 7.74 -6.43 -1.94
N GLU A 40 7.96 -7.74 -1.96
CA GLU A 40 6.99 -8.73 -1.53
C GLU A 40 7.59 -9.61 -0.44
N THR A 41 6.79 -9.95 0.57
CA THR A 41 7.14 -10.91 1.62
C THR A 41 5.92 -11.75 1.96
N THR A 42 6.11 -12.82 2.74
CA THR A 42 5.03 -13.63 3.27
C THR A 42 5.09 -13.65 4.79
N ILE A 43 3.99 -13.25 5.44
CA ILE A 43 3.83 -13.29 6.90
C ILE A 43 2.59 -14.14 7.21
N ASP A 44 2.76 -15.23 7.95
CA ASP A 44 1.68 -16.20 8.25
C ASP A 44 0.92 -16.73 7.01
N GLY A 45 1.63 -16.84 5.89
CA GLY A 45 1.04 -17.25 4.60
C GLY A 45 0.27 -16.14 3.88
N LEU A 46 0.21 -14.93 4.43
CA LEU A 46 -0.31 -13.74 3.74
C LEU A 46 0.79 -13.12 2.88
N ARG A 47 0.49 -12.89 1.61
CA ARG A 47 1.35 -12.10 0.73
C ARG A 47 1.24 -10.63 1.10
N ILE A 48 2.37 -10.00 1.44
CA ILE A 48 2.45 -8.59 1.81
C ILE A 48 3.31 -7.82 0.83
N ILE A 49 2.77 -6.73 0.29
CA ILE A 49 3.43 -5.85 -0.69
C ILE A 49 3.73 -4.50 -0.01
N PHE A 50 4.99 -4.04 -0.05
CA PHE A 50 5.49 -2.87 0.69
C PHE A 50 6.66 -2.20 -0.05
N ALA A 51 7.14 -1.03 0.37
CA ALA A 51 8.26 -0.34 -0.32
C ALA A 51 9.62 -0.55 0.35
N GLY A 52 9.65 -0.54 1.67
CA GLY A 52 10.81 -0.52 2.55
C GLY A 52 10.85 -1.72 3.50
N ASN A 53 10.15 -1.61 4.64
CA ASN A 53 10.01 -2.63 5.69
C ASN A 53 8.53 -2.85 5.99
N ALA A 54 8.05 -4.08 5.77
CA ALA A 54 6.64 -4.43 5.93
C ALA A 54 6.09 -4.16 7.34
N LYS A 55 6.81 -4.55 8.40
CA LYS A 55 6.32 -4.39 9.79
C LYS A 55 6.23 -2.91 10.16
N GLU A 56 7.26 -2.14 9.83
CA GLU A 56 7.32 -0.69 10.12
C GLU A 56 6.27 0.10 9.33
N GLU A 57 6.06 -0.23 8.05
CA GLU A 57 5.03 0.44 7.25
C GLU A 57 3.62 0.09 7.71
N LEU A 58 3.35 -1.18 8.05
CA LEU A 58 2.07 -1.57 8.66
C LEU A 58 1.85 -0.82 9.98
N ALA A 59 2.88 -0.76 10.84
CA ALA A 59 2.79 -0.05 12.12
C ALA A 59 2.58 1.44 11.92
N GLY A 60 3.25 2.05 10.94
CA GLY A 60 3.10 3.45 10.58
C GLY A 60 1.69 3.78 10.09
N ALA A 61 1.12 2.94 9.22
CA ALA A 61 -0.26 3.10 8.76
C ALA A 61 -1.29 2.95 9.90
N LEU A 62 -0.96 2.17 10.93
CA LEU A 62 -1.78 1.94 12.13
C LEU A 62 -1.35 2.79 13.34
N ALA A 63 -0.51 3.81 13.14
CA ALA A 63 0.05 4.60 14.24
C ALA A 63 -1.03 5.40 15.00
N SER A 64 -2.04 5.90 14.28
CA SER A 64 -3.15 6.65 14.88
C SER A 64 -3.88 5.84 15.94
N HIS A 65 -4.33 6.50 17.01
CA HIS A 65 -5.21 5.87 18.00
C HIS A 65 -6.61 5.62 17.45
N THR A 66 -7.07 6.49 16.54
CA THR A 66 -8.32 6.33 15.81
C THR A 66 -8.04 5.77 14.43
N ILE A 67 -8.61 4.60 14.14
CA ILE A 67 -8.47 3.91 12.86
C ILE A 67 -9.83 3.83 12.19
N VAL A 68 -9.85 4.08 10.89
CA VAL A 68 -11.02 4.00 10.05
C VAL A 68 -10.81 2.89 9.01
N VAL A 69 -11.76 1.97 8.97
CA VAL A 69 -11.82 0.84 8.05
C VAL A 69 -12.89 1.12 7.00
N GLU A 70 -12.47 1.11 5.73
CA GLU A 70 -13.34 1.26 4.57
C GLU A 70 -13.63 -0.11 3.96
N GLU A 71 -14.91 -0.45 3.86
CA GLU A 71 -15.40 -1.59 3.08
C GLU A 71 -15.72 -1.12 1.67
N ARG A 72 -14.93 -1.53 0.67
CA ARG A 72 -15.26 -1.29 -0.73
C ARG A 72 -16.11 -2.42 -1.27
N LEU A 73 -17.39 -2.11 -1.39
CA LEU A 73 -18.42 -3.03 -1.84
C LEU A 73 -18.61 -2.86 -3.35
N VAL A 74 -18.97 -3.96 -4.03
CA VAL A 74 -19.09 -3.96 -5.50
C VAL A 74 -20.35 -3.25 -5.96
N ASN A 75 -21.50 -3.69 -5.45
CA ASN A 75 -22.82 -3.07 -5.59
C ASN A 75 -23.68 -3.51 -4.39
N ALA A 76 -24.85 -2.90 -4.17
CA ALA A 76 -25.65 -3.13 -2.96
C ALA A 76 -26.06 -4.60 -2.70
N SER A 77 -26.13 -5.44 -3.74
CA SER A 77 -26.66 -6.81 -3.66
C SER A 77 -25.62 -7.90 -3.96
N ASP A 78 -24.35 -7.53 -4.16
CA ASP A 78 -23.34 -8.49 -4.56
C ASP A 78 -23.01 -9.46 -3.41
N PRO A 79 -23.12 -10.79 -3.59
CA PRO A 79 -22.85 -11.74 -2.52
C PRO A 79 -21.39 -11.68 -2.02
N ARG A 80 -20.45 -11.19 -2.84
CA ARG A 80 -19.04 -11.02 -2.45
C ARG A 80 -18.86 -9.99 -1.35
N ASN A 81 -19.81 -9.08 -1.16
CA ASN A 81 -19.80 -8.09 -0.07
C ASN A 81 -19.76 -8.75 1.31
N SER A 82 -20.33 -9.95 1.45
CA SER A 82 -20.27 -10.70 2.72
C SER A 82 -18.83 -11.03 3.11
N ALA A 83 -17.96 -11.34 2.15
CA ALA A 83 -16.56 -11.64 2.41
C ALA A 83 -15.77 -10.37 2.78
N VAL A 84 -16.08 -9.24 2.15
CA VAL A 84 -15.54 -7.92 2.53
C VAL A 84 -15.90 -7.60 3.98
N ALA A 85 -17.17 -7.75 4.34
CA ALA A 85 -17.65 -7.48 5.69
C ALA A 85 -17.01 -8.40 6.75
N VAL A 86 -16.84 -9.69 6.45
CA VAL A 86 -16.15 -10.63 7.37
C VAL A 86 -14.69 -10.23 7.58
N MET A 87 -13.96 -9.91 6.50
CA MET A 87 -12.57 -9.47 6.57
C MET A 87 -12.43 -8.14 7.33
N ALA A 88 -13.30 -7.17 7.05
CA ALA A 88 -13.32 -5.88 7.73
C ALA A 88 -13.70 -6.00 9.21
N ALA A 89 -14.63 -6.88 9.57
CA ALA A 89 -15.00 -7.15 10.95
C ALA A 89 -13.83 -7.73 11.75
N GLU A 90 -13.08 -8.70 11.21
CA GLU A 90 -11.89 -9.26 11.88
C GLU A 90 -10.76 -8.24 12.00
N ALA A 91 -10.52 -7.44 10.95
CA ALA A 91 -9.60 -6.31 11.00
C ALA A 91 -9.98 -5.31 12.11
N ALA A 92 -11.25 -4.89 12.14
CA ALA A 92 -11.77 -3.95 13.13
C ALA A 92 -11.70 -4.51 14.55
N HIS A 93 -12.05 -5.78 14.74
CA HIS A 93 -11.97 -6.46 16.03
C HIS A 93 -10.53 -6.48 16.55
N SER A 94 -9.57 -6.88 15.71
CA SER A 94 -8.15 -6.90 16.08
C SER A 94 -7.64 -5.52 16.50
N LEU A 95 -7.96 -4.49 15.72
CA LEU A 95 -7.58 -3.11 16.05
C LEU A 95 -8.17 -2.66 17.39
N TYR A 96 -9.44 -3.00 17.64
CA TYR A 96 -10.11 -2.66 18.90
C TYR A 96 -9.46 -3.34 20.10
N VAL A 97 -9.16 -4.63 20.03
CA VAL A 97 -8.48 -5.35 21.14
C VAL A 97 -7.03 -4.88 21.34
N SER A 98 -6.40 -4.30 20.30
CA SER A 98 -5.13 -3.56 20.40
C SER A 98 -5.29 -2.11 20.88
N ASN A 99 -6.38 -1.79 21.59
CA ASN A 99 -6.64 -0.49 22.21
C ASN A 99 -6.70 0.67 21.20
N LYS A 100 -7.29 0.43 20.02
CA LYS A 100 -7.62 1.49 19.05
C LYS A 100 -9.11 1.82 19.11
N THR A 101 -9.45 3.07 18.84
CA THR A 101 -10.83 3.45 18.50
C THR A 101 -11.05 3.16 17.03
N VAL A 102 -12.08 2.37 16.69
CA VAL A 102 -12.31 1.90 15.32
C VAL A 102 -13.64 2.40 14.78
N TYR A 103 -13.62 2.93 13.56
CA TYR A 103 -14.82 3.26 12.78
C TYR A 103 -14.84 2.43 11.50
N VAL A 104 -16.01 1.96 11.10
CA VAL A 104 -16.19 1.20 9.85
C VAL A 104 -17.26 1.89 9.01
N TYR A 105 -16.97 2.10 7.73
CA TYR A 105 -17.95 2.57 6.76
C TYR A 105 -17.84 1.80 5.44
N GLY A 106 -18.96 1.74 4.72
CA GLY A 106 -19.04 1.09 3.41
C GLY A 106 -19.07 2.09 2.27
N VAL A 107 -18.40 1.77 1.18
CA VAL A 107 -18.46 2.53 -0.08
C VAL A 107 -19.02 1.61 -1.15
N VAL A 108 -20.02 2.11 -1.87
CA VAL A 108 -20.54 1.49 -3.09
C VAL A 108 -20.46 2.55 -4.18
N ASP A 109 -19.85 2.24 -5.31
CA ASP A 109 -19.71 3.19 -6.41
C ASP A 109 -21.08 3.75 -6.85
N GLY A 110 -21.18 5.08 -6.90
CA GLY A 110 -22.39 5.79 -7.30
C GLY A 110 -23.50 5.88 -6.24
N VAL A 111 -23.25 5.43 -5.00
CA VAL A 111 -24.22 5.47 -3.89
C VAL A 111 -23.63 6.23 -2.70
N PRO A 112 -24.44 6.94 -1.89
CA PRO A 112 -23.98 7.47 -0.61
C PRO A 112 -23.33 6.39 0.25
N THR A 113 -22.23 6.75 0.93
CA THR A 113 -21.48 5.85 1.77
C THR A 113 -22.34 5.31 2.92
N ILE A 114 -22.23 4.00 3.17
CA ILE A 114 -22.96 3.31 4.22
C ILE A 114 -22.34 3.69 5.57
N ASN A 115 -23.19 3.94 6.57
CA ASN A 115 -22.80 4.43 7.89
C ASN A 115 -22.24 5.87 7.92
N CYS A 116 -22.42 6.60 6.82
CA CYS A 116 -22.00 7.98 6.67
C CYS A 116 -23.19 8.91 6.50
N ASN A 117 -23.30 9.90 7.36
CA ASN A 117 -24.35 10.92 7.35
C ASN A 117 -23.78 12.26 7.85
N ALA A 118 -24.62 13.30 7.85
CA ALA A 118 -24.21 14.65 8.25
C ALA A 118 -23.64 14.76 9.69
N ASN A 119 -23.90 13.76 10.54
CA ASN A 119 -23.45 13.70 11.92
C ASN A 119 -22.25 12.76 12.13
N THR A 120 -21.77 12.07 11.09
CA THR A 120 -20.59 11.20 11.17
C THR A 120 -19.41 11.81 10.41
N THR A 121 -18.31 12.04 11.13
CA THR A 121 -17.12 12.71 10.59
C THR A 121 -16.08 11.76 10.00
N ASN A 122 -16.20 10.44 10.26
CA ASN A 122 -15.16 9.45 10.00
C ASN A 122 -15.42 8.65 8.71
N CYS A 123 -15.69 9.37 7.64
CA CYS A 123 -16.13 8.82 6.34
C CYS A 123 -15.13 9.11 5.20
N THR A 124 -13.90 9.48 5.56
CA THR A 124 -12.80 9.74 4.64
C THR A 124 -11.48 9.36 5.30
N GLY A 125 -10.43 9.21 4.50
CA GLY A 125 -9.08 9.01 5.03
C GLY A 125 -8.87 7.66 5.73
N ALA A 126 -9.55 6.60 5.28
CA ALA A 126 -9.40 5.27 5.85
C ALA A 126 -7.94 4.78 5.81
N GLN A 127 -7.47 4.26 6.94
CA GLN A 127 -6.15 3.65 7.09
C GLN A 127 -6.16 2.18 6.66
N VAL A 128 -7.32 1.52 6.72
CA VAL A 128 -7.51 0.16 6.23
C VAL A 128 -8.63 0.17 5.19
N VAL A 129 -8.36 -0.38 4.01
CA VAL A 129 -9.33 -0.53 2.93
C VAL A 129 -9.45 -2.02 2.63
N VAL A 130 -10.66 -2.57 2.68
CA VAL A 130 -10.95 -3.96 2.33
C VAL A 130 -11.73 -3.99 1.03
N GLU A 131 -11.21 -4.67 0.01
CA GLU A 131 -11.80 -4.61 -1.34
C GLU A 131 -11.68 -5.93 -2.11
N ILE A 132 -12.71 -6.24 -2.90
CA ILE A 132 -12.64 -7.36 -3.85
C ILE A 132 -11.66 -7.00 -4.97
N SER A 133 -10.70 -7.88 -5.21
CA SER A 133 -9.66 -7.70 -6.22
C SER A 133 -9.12 -9.06 -6.69
N ASN A 134 -8.34 -9.05 -7.77
CA ASN A 134 -7.57 -10.21 -8.23
C ASN A 134 -6.22 -10.36 -7.52
N CYS A 135 -5.87 -9.44 -6.61
CA CYS A 135 -4.68 -9.56 -5.76
C CYS A 135 -5.08 -10.14 -4.41
N ASP A 136 -4.81 -11.42 -4.15
CA ASP A 136 -4.87 -11.99 -2.80
C ASP A 136 -3.64 -11.50 -2.02
N CYS A 137 -3.75 -10.34 -1.37
CA CYS A 137 -2.60 -9.66 -0.79
C CYS A 137 -2.99 -8.59 0.25
N VAL A 138 -2.05 -8.28 1.13
CA VAL A 138 -2.04 -7.07 1.96
C VAL A 138 -1.02 -6.09 1.37
N ARG A 139 -1.48 -4.98 0.81
CA ARG A 139 -0.60 -3.96 0.24
C ARG A 139 -0.53 -2.76 1.16
N VAL A 140 0.67 -2.26 1.40
CA VAL A 140 0.91 -1.08 2.25
C VAL A 140 1.50 0.02 1.40
N SER A 141 0.88 1.19 1.45
CA SER A 141 1.37 2.44 0.86
C SER A 141 1.22 3.58 1.86
N ASP A 142 0.39 4.56 1.55
CA ASP A 142 -0.18 5.56 2.46
C ASP A 142 -1.18 4.96 3.47
N ARG A 143 -1.77 3.81 3.12
CA ARG A 143 -2.73 3.06 3.90
C ARG A 143 -2.59 1.56 3.62
N ILE A 144 -3.29 0.74 4.38
CA ILE A 144 -3.33 -0.70 4.21
C ILE A 144 -4.51 -1.08 3.31
N TYR A 145 -4.23 -1.82 2.25
CA TYR A 145 -5.23 -2.45 1.40
C TYR A 145 -5.22 -3.95 1.65
N VAL A 146 -6.35 -4.50 2.06
CA VAL A 146 -6.58 -5.93 2.15
C VAL A 146 -7.45 -6.32 0.97
N SER A 147 -6.80 -6.87 -0.05
CA SER A 147 -7.39 -7.14 -1.35
C SER A 147 -7.47 -8.65 -1.56
N GLY A 148 -8.51 -9.11 -2.27
CA GLY A 148 -8.55 -10.49 -2.76
C GLY A 148 -9.93 -10.97 -3.18
N GLY A 149 -9.99 -12.25 -3.54
CA GLY A 149 -11.26 -12.93 -3.82
C GLY A 149 -12.03 -13.32 -2.56
N THR A 150 -13.28 -13.76 -2.75
CA THR A 150 -14.16 -14.27 -1.66
C THR A 150 -13.47 -15.34 -0.81
N ASP A 151 -12.87 -16.35 -1.44
CA ASP A 151 -12.22 -17.45 -0.73
C ASP A 151 -11.01 -16.99 0.08
N PHE A 152 -10.20 -16.08 -0.48
CA PHE A 152 -9.08 -15.50 0.24
C PHE A 152 -9.55 -14.76 1.48
N MET A 153 -10.57 -13.90 1.33
CA MET A 153 -11.10 -13.12 2.44
C MET A 153 -11.64 -14.01 3.56
N LEU A 154 -12.52 -14.96 3.23
CA LEU A 154 -13.14 -15.82 4.23
C LEU A 154 -12.14 -16.74 4.94
N ARG A 155 -11.12 -17.24 4.24
CA ARG A 155 -10.11 -18.14 4.82
C ARG A 155 -9.05 -17.41 5.64
N ASN A 156 -8.78 -16.15 5.32
CA ASN A 156 -7.64 -15.42 5.88
C ASN A 156 -8.02 -14.23 6.77
N ALA A 157 -9.32 -13.97 7.01
CA ALA A 157 -9.78 -12.86 7.84
C ALA A 157 -9.11 -12.83 9.22
N GLN A 158 -9.09 -13.96 9.93
CA GLN A 158 -8.43 -14.09 11.23
C GLN A 158 -6.91 -13.89 11.17
N LYS A 159 -6.27 -14.29 10.07
CA LYS A 159 -4.83 -14.08 9.87
C LYS A 159 -4.51 -12.61 9.66
N VAL A 160 -5.34 -11.89 8.91
CA VAL A 160 -5.20 -10.43 8.75
C VAL A 160 -5.41 -9.73 10.09
N GLY A 161 -6.42 -10.15 10.88
CA GLY A 161 -6.58 -9.70 12.26
C GLY A 161 -5.31 -9.95 13.09
N SER A 162 -4.78 -11.16 13.05
CA SER A 162 -3.58 -11.54 13.80
C SER A 162 -2.32 -10.78 13.34
N LEU A 163 -2.20 -10.47 12.04
CA LEU A 163 -1.15 -9.60 11.51
C LEU A 163 -1.21 -8.20 12.14
N PHE A 164 -2.39 -7.60 12.24
CA PHE A 164 -2.53 -6.28 12.86
C PHE A 164 -2.17 -6.30 14.33
N ALA A 165 -2.62 -7.32 15.07
CA ALA A 165 -2.25 -7.50 16.48
C ALA A 165 -0.73 -7.69 16.63
N TYR A 166 -0.11 -8.50 15.76
CA TYR A 166 1.34 -8.74 15.76
C TYR A 166 2.15 -7.45 15.50
N VAL A 167 1.71 -6.65 14.53
CA VAL A 167 2.38 -5.38 14.19
C VAL A 167 2.25 -4.36 15.31
N LEU A 168 1.14 -4.40 16.07
CA LEU A 168 0.88 -3.50 17.19
C LEU A 168 1.44 -4.02 18.53
N SER A 169 1.75 -5.32 18.64
CA SER A 169 2.49 -5.88 19.77
C SER A 169 3.98 -5.52 19.63
N GLU A 170 4.58 -4.96 20.68
CA GLU A 170 5.95 -4.40 20.73
C GLU A 170 6.10 -2.90 20.41
N ASN A 171 5.16 -2.08 20.87
CA ASN A 171 5.42 -0.68 21.26
C ASN A 171 5.10 -0.47 22.74
#